data_AF-A0A350ADD0-F1
#
_entry.id   AF-A0A350ADD0-F1
#
_cell.length_a   1.000
_cell.length_b   1.000
_cell.length_c   1.000
_cell.angle_alpha   90.00
_cell.angle_beta   90.00
_cell.angle_gamma   90.00
#
_symmetry.space_group_name_H-M   'P 1'
#
loop_
_entity.id
_entity.type
_entity.pdbx_description
1 polymer ?
#
loop_
_entity_poly.entity_id
_entity_poly.type
_entity_poly.pdbx_seq_one_letter_code
_entity_poly.pdbx_strand_id
1 'polypeptide(L)'
;GGTMFLMWVGEQITARGIGNGISLIIFVGIIAEIPAALAQFLSQGRSGAVSPAVIIGVMIMVIVTIAFVVFMERALRKIPIQYPRRQVGMKVYDGGSSVLPVKVNPAGVIPAIFASSLLLLPTTIGTFSGNSTSPVLSTILAYFGPGQPLYLAFFTTMIVFFAYFYTFNVAFKPDEVAENLKNQNGFVPGIRPGERTAKYLEYVVNRVLVLGSAYLALVCLLPEILRSQLAIPFYFGGTSVLIVVSVTMDTIQQVQSHLLAHQYEGLLEKSQLRGKTKKRARGPARR
;
A
#
# COMPACT_ATOMS: atom_id res chain seq x y z
N GLY A 1 23.55 -12.14 12.63
CA GLY A 1 22.97 -13.48 12.38
C GLY A 1 21.52 -13.36 11.91
N GLY A 2 20.59 -13.14 12.82
CA GLY A 2 19.15 -13.16 12.52
C GLY A 2 18.65 -12.14 11.47
N THR A 3 19.13 -10.90 11.50
CA THR A 3 18.69 -9.85 10.54
C THR A 3 19.12 -10.12 9.10
N MET A 4 20.37 -10.58 8.88
CA MET A 4 20.83 -10.99 7.55
C MET A 4 20.05 -12.21 7.03
N PHE A 5 19.74 -13.16 7.91
CA PHE A 5 18.92 -14.31 7.54
C PHE A 5 17.50 -13.87 7.14
N LEU A 6 16.87 -12.98 7.90
CA LEU A 6 15.54 -12.43 7.55
C LEU A 6 15.58 -11.65 6.22
N MET A 7 16.63 -10.88 5.95
CA MET A 7 16.82 -10.20 4.67
C MET A 7 16.92 -11.20 3.52
N TRP A 8 17.77 -12.22 3.66
CA TRP A 8 17.91 -13.28 2.66
C TRP A 8 16.58 -14.02 2.41
N VAL A 9 15.84 -14.37 3.47
CA VAL A 9 14.50 -14.97 3.35
C VAL A 9 13.56 -14.02 2.61
N GLY A 10 13.60 -12.72 2.91
CA GLY A 10 12.79 -11.71 2.23
C GLY A 10 13.09 -11.62 0.73
N GLU A 11 14.36 -11.67 0.34
CA GLU A 11 14.76 -11.71 -1.07
C GLU A 11 14.32 -13.00 -1.75
N GLN A 12 14.44 -14.16 -1.10
CA GLN A 12 13.96 -15.44 -1.66
C GLN A 12 12.45 -15.47 -1.85
N ILE A 13 11.67 -14.93 -0.89
CA ILE A 13 10.22 -14.81 -1.02
C ILE A 13 9.85 -13.89 -2.18
N THR A 14 10.59 -12.78 -2.36
CA THR A 14 10.33 -11.86 -3.49
C THR A 14 10.65 -12.51 -4.84
N ALA A 15 11.71 -13.34 -4.91
CA ALA A 15 12.13 -13.97 -6.15
C ALA A 15 11.28 -15.19 -6.56
N ARG A 16 10.78 -15.97 -5.60
CA ARG A 16 10.10 -17.25 -5.85
C ARG A 16 8.63 -17.27 -5.41
N GLY A 17 8.21 -16.28 -4.64
CA GLY A 17 6.88 -16.19 -4.06
C GLY A 17 6.01 -15.13 -4.74
N ILE A 18 4.96 -14.73 -4.02
CA ILE A 18 4.02 -13.70 -4.42
C ILE A 18 4.16 -12.56 -3.42
N GLY A 19 4.32 -11.33 -3.88
CA GLY A 19 4.43 -10.15 -3.03
C GLY A 19 5.83 -9.59 -2.90
N ASN A 20 5.93 -8.53 -2.10
CA ASN A 20 7.21 -8.05 -1.58
C ASN A 20 7.54 -8.85 -0.31
N GLY A 21 8.61 -9.66 -0.35
CA GLY A 21 8.97 -10.56 0.74
C GLY A 21 9.31 -9.84 2.04
N ILE A 22 9.89 -8.64 1.99
CA ILE A 22 10.17 -7.83 3.19
C ILE A 22 8.85 -7.41 3.85
N SER A 23 7.86 -6.99 3.05
CA SER A 23 6.54 -6.58 3.56
C SER A 23 5.77 -7.76 4.17
N LEU A 24 5.89 -8.95 3.57
CA LEU A 24 5.29 -10.18 4.10
C LEU A 24 5.92 -10.62 5.43
N ILE A 25 7.24 -10.48 5.60
CA ILE A 25 7.90 -10.79 6.88
C ILE A 25 7.38 -9.88 7.98
N ILE A 26 7.27 -8.57 7.73
CA ILE A 26 6.74 -7.61 8.71
C ILE A 26 5.28 -7.95 9.04
N PHE A 27 4.47 -8.26 8.02
CA PHE A 27 3.09 -8.68 8.18
C PHE A 27 2.92 -9.93 9.05
N VAL A 28 3.70 -10.98 8.79
CA VAL A 28 3.67 -12.22 9.59
C VAL A 28 4.12 -11.95 11.02
N GLY A 29 5.14 -11.10 11.21
CA GLY A 29 5.60 -10.68 12.54
C GLY A 29 4.48 -10.03 13.36
N ILE A 30 3.75 -9.09 12.77
CA ILE A 30 2.61 -8.43 13.43
C ILE A 30 1.49 -9.45 13.72
N ILE A 31 1.12 -10.29 12.75
CA ILE A 31 0.04 -11.26 12.91
C ILE A 31 0.35 -12.30 14.00
N ALA A 32 1.60 -12.72 14.13
CA ALA A 32 2.01 -13.68 15.15
C ALA A 32 1.78 -13.16 16.58
N GLU A 33 1.80 -11.83 16.78
CA GLU A 33 1.57 -11.19 18.08
C GLU A 33 0.07 -10.98 18.40
N ILE A 34 -0.80 -10.99 17.38
CA ILE A 34 -2.25 -10.73 17.55
C ILE A 34 -2.92 -11.71 18.53
N PRO A 35 -2.71 -13.05 18.45
CA PRO A 35 -3.37 -13.99 19.36
C PRO A 35 -2.97 -13.77 20.82
N ALA A 36 -1.70 -13.48 21.07
CA ALA A 36 -1.19 -13.21 22.41
C ALA A 36 -1.76 -11.89 22.97
N ALA A 37 -1.78 -10.85 22.15
CA ALA A 37 -2.38 -9.56 22.50
C ALA A 37 -3.88 -9.69 22.81
N LEU A 38 -4.62 -10.48 22.03
CA LEU A 38 -6.03 -10.73 22.26
C LEU A 38 -6.26 -11.51 23.56
N ALA A 39 -5.47 -12.55 23.82
CA ALA A 39 -5.55 -13.31 25.07
C ALA A 39 -5.27 -12.43 26.30
N GLN A 40 -4.28 -11.52 26.22
CA GLN A 40 -3.96 -10.57 27.27
C GLN A 40 -5.05 -9.51 27.46
N PHE A 41 -5.66 -9.05 26.37
CA PHE A 41 -6.78 -8.10 26.42
C PHE A 41 -8.02 -8.73 27.08
N LEU A 42 -8.36 -9.98 26.74
CA LEU A 42 -9.46 -10.70 27.37
C LEU A 42 -9.19 -11.03 28.84
N SER A 43 -7.93 -11.34 29.21
CA SER A 43 -7.59 -11.60 30.61
C SER A 43 -7.66 -10.33 31.47
N GLN A 44 -7.31 -9.16 30.92
CA GLN A 44 -7.50 -7.86 31.57
C GLN A 44 -8.98 -7.48 31.74
N GLY A 45 -9.83 -7.88 30.79
CA GLY A 45 -11.28 -7.76 30.95
C GLY A 45 -11.83 -8.66 32.06
N ARG A 46 -11.25 -9.86 32.23
CA ARG A 46 -11.64 -10.82 33.27
C ARG A 46 -11.15 -10.43 34.66
N SER A 47 -10.02 -9.72 34.77
CA SER A 47 -9.50 -9.21 36.04
C SER A 47 -10.20 -7.94 36.53
N GLY A 48 -11.13 -7.37 35.75
CA GLY A 48 -11.88 -6.16 36.11
C GLY A 48 -11.06 -4.87 36.01
N ALA A 49 -9.83 -4.92 35.48
CA ALA A 49 -8.98 -3.75 35.29
C ALA A 49 -9.50 -2.79 34.21
N VAL A 50 -10.34 -3.29 33.30
CA VAL A 50 -10.96 -2.51 32.22
C VAL A 50 -12.46 -2.77 32.21
N SER A 51 -13.26 -1.70 32.14
CA SER A 51 -14.71 -1.86 32.09
C SER A 51 -15.16 -2.61 30.83
N PRO A 52 -16.16 -3.52 30.91
CA PRO A 52 -16.69 -4.23 29.75
C PRO A 52 -17.17 -3.30 28.62
N ALA A 53 -17.66 -2.10 28.98
CA ALA A 53 -18.08 -1.07 28.03
C ALA A 53 -16.91 -0.53 27.19
N VAL A 54 -15.73 -0.32 27.80
CA VAL A 54 -14.53 0.13 27.09
C VAL A 54 -13.99 -0.97 26.17
N ILE A 55 -14.07 -2.24 26.58
CA ILE A 55 -13.65 -3.39 25.75
C ILE A 55 -14.48 -3.46 24.46
N ILE A 56 -15.80 -3.35 24.58
CA ILE A 56 -16.69 -3.35 23.42
C ILE A 56 -16.44 -2.12 22.54
N GLY A 57 -16.26 -0.94 23.15
CA GLY A 57 -15.92 0.29 22.43
C GLY A 57 -14.63 0.18 21.61
N VAL A 58 -13.58 -0.41 22.18
CA VAL A 58 -12.30 -0.64 21.49
C VAL A 58 -12.47 -1.62 20.33
N MET A 59 -13.19 -2.73 20.52
CA MET A 59 -13.45 -3.70 19.46
C MET A 59 -14.20 -3.08 18.27
N ILE A 60 -15.23 -2.28 18.54
CA ILE A 60 -15.98 -1.55 17.50
C ILE A 60 -15.06 -0.56 16.80
N MET A 61 -14.26 0.20 17.54
CA MET A 61 -13.31 1.17 16.98
C MET A 61 -12.31 0.51 16.04
N VAL A 62 -11.77 -0.67 16.38
CA VAL A 62 -10.86 -1.43 15.52
C VAL A 62 -11.53 -1.81 14.21
N ILE A 63 -12.75 -2.35 14.27
CA ILE A 63 -13.52 -2.74 13.08
C ILE A 63 -13.79 -1.52 12.20
N VAL A 64 -14.20 -0.39 12.80
CA VAL A 64 -14.46 0.87 12.08
C VAL A 64 -13.17 1.39 11.43
N THR A 65 -12.05 1.35 12.15
CA THR A 65 -10.76 1.81 11.62
C THR A 65 -10.29 0.92 10.48
N ILE A 66 -10.39 -0.41 10.60
CA ILE A 66 -10.07 -1.35 9.51
C ILE A 66 -10.97 -1.09 8.30
N ALA A 67 -12.29 -0.96 8.51
CA ALA A 67 -13.25 -0.70 7.43
C ALA A 67 -12.94 0.62 6.72
N PHE A 68 -12.61 1.67 7.48
CA PHE A 68 -12.21 2.97 6.95
C PHE A 68 -10.91 2.89 6.13
N VAL A 69 -9.90 2.17 6.63
CA VAL A 69 -8.64 1.95 5.90
C VAL A 69 -8.89 1.18 4.62
N VAL A 70 -9.66 0.08 4.66
CA VAL A 70 -10.00 -0.71 3.46
C VAL A 70 -10.76 0.14 2.44
N PHE A 71 -11.66 1.01 2.89
CA PHE A 71 -12.38 1.93 2.01
C PHE A 71 -11.43 2.91 1.32
N MET A 72 -10.51 3.53 2.08
CA MET A 72 -9.52 4.46 1.53
C MET A 72 -8.53 3.77 0.59
N GLU A 73 -8.05 2.57 0.92
CA GLU A 73 -7.14 1.80 0.05
C GLU A 73 -7.80 1.32 -1.24
N ARG A 74 -9.13 1.12 -1.24
CA ARG A 74 -9.89 0.81 -2.46
C ARG A 74 -10.24 2.05 -3.29
N ALA A 75 -10.07 3.24 -2.75
CA ALA A 75 -10.40 4.46 -3.46
C ALA A 75 -9.41 4.70 -4.61
N LEU A 76 -9.95 4.80 -5.82
CA LEU A 76 -9.19 5.01 -7.05
C LEU A 76 -9.72 6.25 -7.77
N ARG A 77 -8.82 7.16 -8.15
CA ARG A 77 -9.12 8.22 -9.09
C ARG A 77 -8.88 7.71 -10.52
N LYS A 78 -9.95 7.56 -11.29
CA LYS A 78 -9.89 7.09 -12.69
C LYS A 78 -9.58 8.26 -13.62
N ILE A 79 -8.47 8.20 -14.34
CA ILE A 79 -8.11 9.17 -15.38
C ILE A 79 -8.41 8.51 -16.74
N PRO A 80 -9.39 9.01 -17.52
CA PRO A 80 -9.70 8.43 -18.82
C PRO A 80 -8.57 8.73 -19.82
N ILE A 81 -8.20 7.70 -20.55
CA ILE A 81 -7.17 7.73 -21.59
C ILE A 81 -7.80 7.18 -22.86
N GLN A 82 -7.45 7.76 -23.99
CA GLN A 82 -7.89 7.27 -25.29
C GLN A 82 -6.67 6.83 -26.09
N TYR A 83 -6.79 5.65 -26.70
CA TYR A 83 -5.89 5.23 -27.75
C TYR A 83 -6.56 5.56 -29.09
N PRO A 84 -5.92 6.35 -29.96
CA PRO A 84 -6.49 6.71 -31.25
C PRO A 84 -6.68 5.45 -32.09
N ARG A 85 -7.76 5.45 -32.87
CA ARG A 85 -8.04 4.39 -33.86
C ARG A 85 -6.83 4.24 -34.78
N ARG A 86 -6.22 3.05 -34.78
CA ARG A 86 -5.14 2.73 -35.71
C ARG A 86 -5.72 1.94 -36.87
N GLN A 87 -5.70 2.54 -38.06
CA GLN A 87 -5.97 1.80 -39.28
C GLN A 87 -4.69 1.07 -39.70
N VAL A 88 -4.74 -0.26 -39.75
CA VAL A 88 -3.65 -1.08 -40.28
C VAL A 88 -4.19 -1.84 -41.48
N GLY A 89 -3.78 -1.42 -42.69
CA GLY A 89 -4.34 -1.93 -43.94
C GLY A 89 -5.81 -1.55 -44.14
N MET A 90 -6.63 -2.49 -44.59
CA MET A 90 -8.08 -2.30 -44.83
C MET A 90 -8.95 -2.46 -43.56
N LYS A 91 -8.35 -2.75 -42.39
CA LYS A 91 -9.08 -2.94 -41.14
C LYS A 91 -8.80 -1.80 -40.16
N VAL A 92 -9.87 -1.13 -39.74
CA VAL A 92 -9.84 -0.14 -38.67
C VAL A 92 -9.90 -0.91 -37.35
N TYR A 93 -8.84 -0.82 -36.54
CA TYR A 93 -8.90 -1.25 -35.16
C TYR A 93 -9.54 -0.12 -34.35
N ASP A 94 -10.64 -0.43 -33.67
CA ASP A 94 -11.33 0.56 -32.86
C ASP A 94 -10.41 1.05 -31.74
N GLY A 95 -10.45 2.35 -31.49
CA GLY A 95 -9.68 3.02 -30.46
C GLY A 95 -10.34 2.72 -29.14
N GLY A 96 -9.73 1.86 -28.33
CA GLY A 96 -10.25 1.56 -27.00
C GLY A 96 -10.09 2.77 -26.09
N SER A 97 -11.16 3.14 -25.38
CA SER A 97 -11.04 3.97 -24.18
C SER A 97 -10.51 3.10 -23.04
N SER A 98 -9.44 3.54 -22.40
CA SER A 98 -8.92 2.93 -21.18
C SER A 98 -8.97 3.93 -20.03
N VAL A 99 -8.73 3.46 -18.82
CA VAL A 99 -8.64 4.29 -17.63
C VAL A 99 -7.34 3.96 -16.92
N LEU A 100 -6.53 4.99 -16.63
CA LEU A 100 -5.39 4.89 -15.75
C LEU A 100 -5.88 5.07 -14.31
N PRO A 101 -5.86 4.03 -13.47
CA PRO A 101 -6.23 4.16 -12.06
C PRO A 101 -5.08 4.78 -11.27
N VAL A 102 -5.35 5.91 -10.61
CA VAL A 102 -4.44 6.48 -9.61
C VAL A 102 -5.01 6.16 -8.23
N LYS A 103 -4.28 5.36 -7.44
CA LYS A 103 -4.63 5.06 -6.04
C LYS A 103 -4.61 6.35 -5.21
N VAL A 104 -5.47 6.45 -4.19
CA VAL A 104 -5.43 7.59 -3.24
C VAL A 104 -4.07 7.70 -2.54
N ASN A 105 -3.42 6.55 -2.33
CA ASN A 105 -2.08 6.48 -1.80
C ASN A 105 -1.22 5.52 -2.65
N PRO A 106 -0.47 6.04 -3.62
CA PRO A 106 0.45 5.22 -4.41
C PRO A 106 1.59 4.64 -3.57
N ALA A 107 1.95 5.28 -2.46
CA ALA A 107 3.03 4.87 -1.58
C ALA A 107 2.68 3.70 -0.65
N GLY A 108 1.39 3.37 -0.53
CA GLY A 108 0.92 2.38 0.43
C GLY A 108 1.39 2.69 1.85
N VAL A 109 1.87 1.69 2.57
CA VAL A 109 2.17 1.82 4.01
C VAL A 109 3.65 2.08 4.29
N ILE A 110 4.48 2.09 3.26
CA ILE A 110 5.92 2.31 3.36
C ILE A 110 6.28 3.63 4.08
N PRO A 111 5.62 4.78 3.80
CA PRO A 111 5.89 6.02 4.53
C PRO A 111 5.68 5.92 6.04
N ALA A 112 4.63 5.22 6.48
CA ALA A 112 4.33 5.03 7.89
C ALA A 112 5.36 4.12 8.57
N ILE A 113 5.85 3.10 7.87
CA ILE A 113 6.93 2.22 8.35
C ILE A 113 8.22 3.03 8.54
N PHE A 114 8.63 3.82 7.54
CA PHE A 114 9.83 4.65 7.66
C PHE A 114 9.72 5.71 8.76
N ALA A 115 8.55 6.32 8.92
CA ALA A 115 8.32 7.25 10.02
C ALA A 115 8.46 6.55 11.38
N SER A 116 7.90 5.34 11.52
CA SER A 116 8.00 4.58 12.77
C SER A 116 9.41 4.08 13.07
N SER A 117 10.17 3.63 12.06
CA SER A 117 11.53 3.14 12.26
C SER A 117 12.49 4.26 12.62
N LEU A 118 12.35 5.45 12.02
CA LEU A 118 13.17 6.60 12.38
C LEU A 118 12.88 7.09 13.81
N LEU A 119 11.62 7.02 14.26
CA LEU A 119 11.25 7.35 15.64
C LEU A 119 11.80 6.35 16.67
N LEU A 120 11.99 5.09 16.28
CA LEU A 120 12.59 4.08 17.14
C LEU A 120 14.11 4.25 17.28
N LEU A 121 14.78 4.98 16.39
CA LEU A 121 16.25 5.14 16.47
C LEU A 121 16.70 5.91 17.72
N PRO A 122 16.16 7.11 18.04
CA PRO A 122 16.55 7.83 19.24
C PRO A 122 16.22 7.06 20.52
N THR A 123 15.06 6.40 20.59
CA THR A 123 14.67 5.62 21.77
C THR A 123 15.62 4.44 21.95
N THR A 124 15.98 3.76 20.87
CA THR A 124 16.92 2.64 20.91
C THR A 124 18.30 3.12 21.38
N ILE A 125 18.85 4.18 20.78
CA ILE A 125 20.14 4.76 21.21
C ILE A 125 20.09 5.20 22.69
N GLY A 126 18.97 5.80 23.12
CA GLY A 126 18.73 6.17 24.52
C GLY A 126 18.76 4.97 25.47
N THR A 127 18.13 3.85 25.10
CA THR A 127 18.14 2.62 25.92
C THR A 127 19.51 1.96 25.99
N PHE A 128 20.28 1.97 24.91
CA PHE A 128 21.65 1.43 24.89
C PHE A 128 22.66 2.33 25.63
N SER A 129 22.37 3.63 25.80
CA SER A 129 23.24 4.60 26.48
C SER A 129 23.16 4.57 28.02
N GLY A 130 22.38 3.65 28.62
CA GLY A 130 22.28 3.33 30.06
C GLY A 130 22.75 4.38 31.08
N ASN A 131 21.81 5.02 31.80
CA ASN A 131 22.01 5.97 32.92
C ASN A 131 23.02 7.14 32.76
N SER A 132 23.76 7.21 31.64
CA SER A 132 24.74 8.24 31.31
C SER A 132 24.21 9.11 30.16
N THR A 133 22.90 9.36 30.17
CA THR A 133 22.23 10.18 29.18
C THR A 133 22.48 11.64 29.53
N SER A 134 23.23 12.36 28.68
CA SER A 134 23.37 13.82 28.73
C SER A 134 22.00 14.48 28.99
N PRO A 135 21.88 15.54 29.83
CA PRO A 135 20.62 16.21 30.13
C PRO A 135 19.81 16.59 28.88
N VAL A 136 20.50 16.83 27.77
CA VAL A 136 19.89 17.12 26.46
C VAL A 136 19.19 15.89 25.88
N LEU A 137 19.79 14.70 25.97
CA LEU A 137 19.22 13.47 25.43
C LEU A 137 18.06 12.96 26.29
N SER A 138 18.09 13.16 27.61
CA SER A 138 16.94 12.82 28.48
C SER A 138 15.77 13.76 28.27
N THR A 139 16.04 15.06 28.03
CA THR A 139 15.02 16.04 27.67
C THR A 139 14.41 15.75 26.31
N ILE A 140 15.21 15.35 25.31
CA ILE A 140 14.72 14.90 24.00
C ILE A 140 13.88 13.62 24.15
N LEU A 141 14.32 12.63 24.92
CA LEU A 141 13.56 11.40 25.14
C LEU A 141 12.25 11.64 25.91
N ALA A 142 12.25 12.61 26.85
CA ALA A 142 11.03 13.05 27.51
C ALA A 142 10.07 13.68 26.49
N TYR A 143 10.56 14.60 25.65
CA TYR A 143 9.74 15.28 24.63
C TYR A 143 9.25 14.36 23.49
N PHE A 144 10.00 13.28 23.21
CA PHE A 144 9.64 12.22 22.27
C PHE A 144 8.96 11.02 22.94
N GLY A 145 8.56 11.15 24.20
CA GLY A 145 7.81 10.11 24.90
C GLY A 145 6.45 9.83 24.24
N PRO A 146 5.99 8.56 24.20
CA PRO A 146 4.66 8.21 23.71
C PRO A 146 3.58 9.02 24.43
N GLY A 147 2.70 9.67 23.67
CA GLY A 147 1.60 10.49 24.20
C GLY A 147 1.88 11.98 24.36
N GLN A 148 3.11 12.47 24.13
CA GLN A 148 3.35 13.91 24.09
C GLN A 148 2.87 14.55 22.77
N PRO A 149 2.29 15.77 22.80
CA PRO A 149 1.82 16.43 21.58
C PRO A 149 2.97 16.73 20.60
N LEU A 150 4.20 16.93 21.08
CA LEU A 150 5.36 17.11 20.22
C LEU A 150 5.71 15.84 19.44
N TYR A 151 5.67 14.67 20.09
CA TYR A 151 5.85 13.38 19.45
C TYR A 151 4.82 13.16 18.33
N LEU A 152 3.54 13.44 18.61
CA LEU A 152 2.46 13.31 17.62
C LEU A 152 2.64 14.28 16.44
N ALA A 153 3.02 15.53 16.70
CA ALA A 153 3.25 16.52 15.65
C ALA A 153 4.45 16.15 14.77
N PHE A 154 5.55 15.70 15.37
CA PHE A 154 6.72 15.24 14.64
C PHE A 154 6.41 13.98 13.81
N PHE A 155 5.72 13.00 14.40
CA PHE A 155 5.31 11.78 13.70
C PHE A 155 4.42 12.09 12.50
N THR A 156 3.44 12.98 12.67
CA THR A 156 2.55 13.45 11.59
C THR A 156 3.33 14.10 10.47
N THR A 157 4.22 15.04 10.82
CA THR A 157 5.05 15.75 9.84
C THR A 157 5.90 14.78 9.04
N MET A 158 6.46 13.76 9.71
CA MET A 158 7.29 12.75 9.08
C MET A 158 6.50 11.82 8.16
N ILE A 159 5.29 11.40 8.56
CA ILE A 159 4.39 10.64 7.70
C ILE A 159 4.07 11.42 6.43
N VAL A 160 3.69 12.69 6.56
CA VAL A 160 3.36 13.55 5.41
C VAL A 160 4.59 13.71 4.53
N PHE A 161 5.75 14.04 5.09
CA PHE A 161 7.00 14.18 4.35
C PHE A 161 7.36 12.92 3.54
N PHE A 162 7.37 11.75 4.19
CA PHE A 162 7.68 10.50 3.50
C PHE A 162 6.61 10.09 2.49
N ALA A 163 5.34 10.41 2.72
CA ALA A 163 4.26 10.14 1.76
C ALA A 163 4.46 10.91 0.46
N TYR A 164 4.79 12.21 0.57
CA TYR A 164 5.15 13.05 -0.57
C TYR A 164 6.43 12.54 -1.25
N PHE A 165 7.51 12.38 -0.49
CA PHE A 165 8.82 11.99 -1.03
C PHE A 165 8.77 10.65 -1.77
N TYR A 166 8.15 9.63 -1.18
CA TYR A 166 8.08 8.30 -1.80
C TYR A 166 7.18 8.29 -3.04
N THR A 167 6.07 9.04 -3.02
CA THR A 167 5.16 9.05 -4.16
C THR A 167 5.77 9.70 -5.38
N PHE A 168 6.40 10.87 -5.21
CA PHE A 168 7.00 11.62 -6.33
C PHE A 168 8.26 10.95 -6.89
N ASN A 169 9.11 10.38 -6.03
CA ASN A 169 10.40 9.86 -6.47
C ASN A 169 10.38 8.39 -6.86
N VAL A 170 9.46 7.59 -6.32
CA VAL A 170 9.52 6.13 -6.45
C VAL A 170 8.22 5.53 -6.99
N ALA A 171 7.07 5.85 -6.39
CA ALA A 171 5.84 5.11 -6.69
C ALA A 171 5.14 5.55 -7.99
N PHE A 172 5.05 6.86 -8.24
CA PHE A 172 4.31 7.41 -9.38
C PHE A 172 5.01 8.64 -9.93
N LYS A 173 6.00 8.42 -10.80
CA LYS A 173 6.71 9.50 -11.50
C LYS A 173 5.86 10.01 -12.69
N PRO A 174 5.28 11.21 -12.61
CA PRO A 174 4.36 11.70 -13.65
C PRO A 174 5.01 11.81 -15.03
N ASP A 175 6.30 12.15 -15.07
CA ASP A 175 7.06 12.28 -16.31
C ASP A 175 7.23 10.94 -17.04
N GLU A 176 7.66 9.90 -16.33
CA GLU A 176 7.82 8.56 -16.89
C GLU A 176 6.46 7.97 -17.33
N VAL A 177 5.39 8.20 -16.56
CA VAL A 177 4.04 7.75 -16.93
C VAL A 177 3.53 8.48 -18.17
N ALA A 178 3.77 9.79 -18.29
CA ALA A 178 3.39 10.57 -19.47
C ALA A 178 4.18 10.17 -20.72
N GLU A 179 5.48 9.88 -20.59
CA GLU A 179 6.32 9.40 -21.68
C GLU A 179 5.91 8.00 -22.13
N ASN A 180 5.66 7.08 -21.18
CA ASN A 180 5.12 5.75 -21.48
C ASN A 180 3.76 5.85 -22.20
N LEU A 181 2.91 6.78 -21.78
CA LEU A 181 1.62 7.00 -22.40
C LEU A 181 1.75 7.49 -23.85
N LYS A 182 2.66 8.45 -24.07
CA LYS A 182 3.01 8.95 -25.41
C LYS A 182 3.58 7.84 -26.30
N ASN A 183 4.48 7.00 -25.77
CA ASN A 183 5.07 5.87 -26.50
C ASN A 183 4.04 4.81 -26.89
N GLN A 184 3.00 4.62 -26.08
CA GLN A 184 1.87 3.73 -26.39
C GLN A 184 0.82 4.39 -27.30
N ASN A 185 1.07 5.60 -27.84
CA ASN A 185 0.10 6.43 -28.56
C ASN A 185 -1.17 6.76 -27.76
N GLY A 186 -1.17 6.59 -26.44
CA GLY A 186 -2.27 7.00 -25.59
C GLY A 186 -2.22 8.51 -25.34
N PHE A 187 -3.37 9.13 -25.15
CA PHE A 187 -3.45 10.52 -24.69
C PHE A 187 -4.64 10.74 -23.76
N VAL A 188 -4.49 11.71 -22.86
CA VAL A 188 -5.59 12.19 -22.03
C VAL A 188 -6.41 13.17 -22.87
N PRO A 189 -7.74 12.96 -23.05
CA PRO A 189 -8.57 13.86 -23.85
C PRO A 189 -8.46 15.31 -23.36
N GLY A 190 -8.22 16.24 -24.29
CA GLY A 190 -8.09 17.67 -24.01
C GLY A 190 -6.69 18.14 -23.60
N ILE A 191 -5.69 17.26 -23.50
CA ILE A 191 -4.32 17.62 -23.08
C ILE A 191 -3.33 17.12 -24.13
N ARG A 192 -2.38 17.99 -24.53
CA ARG A 192 -1.34 17.62 -25.49
C ARG A 192 -0.38 16.58 -24.87
N PRO A 193 -0.05 15.47 -25.59
CA PRO A 193 0.91 14.48 -25.10
C PRO A 193 2.29 15.06 -24.79
N GLY A 194 2.98 14.50 -23.78
CA GLY A 194 4.30 14.96 -23.32
C GLY A 194 4.20 15.79 -22.04
N GLU A 195 4.97 16.89 -21.96
CA GLU A 195 5.14 17.70 -20.75
C GLU A 195 3.82 18.23 -20.17
N ARG A 196 2.83 18.55 -21.02
CA ARG A 196 1.50 19.01 -20.57
C ARG A 196 0.71 17.88 -19.90
N THR A 197 0.90 16.64 -20.32
CA THR A 197 0.31 15.46 -19.67
C THR A 197 0.98 15.19 -18.33
N ALA A 198 2.30 15.31 -18.25
CA ALA A 198 3.05 15.18 -17.00
C ALA A 198 2.59 16.19 -15.94
N LYS A 199 2.51 17.48 -16.29
CA LYS A 199 2.00 18.54 -15.39
C LYS A 199 0.58 18.30 -14.91
N TYR A 200 -0.28 17.75 -15.78
CA TYR A 200 -1.64 17.38 -15.38
C TYR A 200 -1.66 16.21 -14.41
N LEU A 201 -0.90 15.15 -14.68
CA LEU A 201 -0.77 14.01 -13.77
C LEU A 201 -0.19 14.46 -12.42
N GLU A 202 0.82 15.32 -12.41
CA GLU A 202 1.40 15.92 -11.21
C GLU A 202 0.36 16.68 -10.39
N TYR A 203 -0.41 17.57 -11.03
CA TYR A 203 -1.50 18.31 -10.39
C TYR A 203 -2.57 17.39 -9.78
N VAL A 204 -2.94 16.33 -10.52
CA VAL A 204 -3.92 15.35 -10.06
C VAL A 204 -3.40 14.57 -8.86
N VAL A 205 -2.17 14.05 -8.94
CA VAL A 205 -1.53 13.24 -7.89
C VAL A 205 -1.32 14.07 -6.64
N ASN A 206 -0.82 15.30 -6.75
CA ASN A 206 -0.59 16.16 -5.59
C ASN A 206 -1.89 16.39 -4.79
N ARG A 207 -3.00 16.70 -5.47
CA ARG A 207 -4.29 16.93 -4.80
C ARG A 207 -4.86 15.66 -4.15
N VAL A 208 -4.67 14.51 -4.79
CA VAL A 208 -5.07 13.22 -4.22
C VAL A 208 -4.21 12.87 -3.00
N LEU A 209 -2.91 13.16 -3.07
CA LEU A 209 -1.95 12.86 -2.03
C LEU A 209 -2.11 13.75 -0.79
N VAL A 210 -2.65 14.97 -0.91
CA VAL A 210 -3.09 15.75 0.26
C VAL A 210 -4.09 14.95 1.10
N LEU A 211 -5.10 14.34 0.46
CA LEU A 211 -6.07 13.49 1.14
C LEU A 211 -5.41 12.18 1.61
N GLY A 212 -4.50 11.63 0.80
CA GLY A 212 -3.71 10.43 1.09
C GLY A 212 -2.91 10.54 2.39
N SER A 213 -2.05 11.55 2.47
CA SER A 213 -1.19 11.82 3.62
C SER A 213 -1.99 12.19 4.87
N ALA A 214 -3.10 12.93 4.71
CA ALA A 214 -3.99 13.26 5.83
C ALA A 214 -4.65 12.02 6.44
N TYR A 215 -5.15 11.07 5.63
CA TYR A 215 -5.74 9.84 6.19
C TYR A 215 -4.68 8.95 6.83
N LEU A 216 -3.50 8.82 6.21
CA LEU A 216 -2.40 8.03 6.77
C LEU A 216 -2.01 8.55 8.16
N ALA A 217 -1.84 9.86 8.27
CA ALA A 217 -1.55 10.50 9.55
C ALA A 217 -2.67 10.25 10.57
N LEU A 218 -3.93 10.46 10.18
CA LEU A 218 -5.08 10.25 11.07
C LEU A 218 -5.15 8.81 11.60
N VAL A 219 -5.01 7.81 10.73
CA VAL A 219 -5.06 6.39 11.12
C VAL A 219 -3.89 6.01 12.03
N CYS A 220 -2.69 6.55 11.78
CA CYS A 220 -1.53 6.33 12.64
C CYS A 220 -1.68 7.00 14.01
N LEU A 221 -2.24 8.21 14.06
CA LEU A 221 -2.41 9.01 15.27
C LEU A 221 -3.54 8.51 16.17
N LEU A 222 -4.63 7.99 15.60
CA LEU A 222 -5.84 7.66 16.34
C LEU A 222 -5.57 6.66 17.49
N PRO A 223 -4.87 5.53 17.28
CA PRO A 223 -4.56 4.62 18.38
C PRO A 223 -3.55 5.18 19.38
N GLU A 224 -2.65 6.07 18.93
CA GLU A 224 -1.65 6.69 19.79
C GLU A 224 -2.28 7.68 20.79
N ILE A 225 -3.25 8.47 20.33
CA ILE A 225 -4.05 9.38 21.16
C ILE A 225 -4.92 8.59 22.15
N LEU A 226 -5.51 7.47 21.71
CA LEU A 226 -6.29 6.63 22.60
C LEU A 226 -5.43 5.97 23.67
N ARG A 227 -4.20 5.54 23.34
CA ARG A 227 -3.27 4.98 24.31
C ARG A 227 -2.90 6.00 25.40
N SER A 228 -2.68 7.26 25.02
CA SER A 228 -2.32 8.32 26.00
C SER A 228 -3.49 8.69 26.93
N GLN A 229 -4.73 8.71 26.42
CA GLN A 229 -5.91 9.11 27.20
C GLN A 229 -6.50 7.97 28.04
N LEU A 230 -6.50 6.73 27.52
CA LEU A 230 -7.15 5.59 28.17
C LEU A 230 -6.18 4.70 28.96
N ALA A 231 -4.87 4.91 28.86
CA ALA A 231 -3.80 4.14 29.54
C ALA A 231 -3.88 2.61 29.37
N ILE A 232 -4.72 2.12 28.46
CA ILE A 232 -4.79 0.70 28.11
C ILE A 232 -3.62 0.43 27.15
N PRO A 233 -2.76 -0.57 27.44
CA PRO A 233 -1.68 -0.96 26.55
C PRO A 233 -2.28 -1.59 25.29
N PHE A 234 -2.65 -0.74 24.35
CA PHE A 234 -3.19 -1.17 23.07
C PHE A 234 -2.02 -1.56 22.17
N TYR A 235 -1.81 -2.89 22.07
CA TYR A 235 -0.78 -3.50 21.22
C TYR A 235 -1.11 -3.40 19.72
N PHE A 236 -2.35 -3.03 19.37
CA PHE A 236 -2.74 -2.73 17.99
C PHE A 236 -2.36 -1.26 17.64
N GLY A 237 -1.12 -1.03 17.20
CA GLY A 237 -0.71 0.28 16.70
C GLY A 237 -1.45 0.66 15.41
N GLY A 238 -1.69 1.96 15.17
CA GLY A 238 -2.31 2.43 13.92
C GLY A 238 -1.51 2.07 12.68
N THR A 239 -0.17 2.06 12.81
CA THR A 239 0.76 1.52 11.82
C THR A 239 0.57 0.03 11.59
N SER A 240 0.37 -0.77 12.65
CA SER A 240 0.14 -2.22 12.54
C SER A 240 -1.10 -2.53 11.70
N VAL A 241 -2.20 -1.80 11.95
CA VAL A 241 -3.45 -1.93 11.19
C VAL A 241 -3.23 -1.62 9.72
N LEU A 242 -2.56 -0.51 9.43
CA LEU A 242 -2.24 -0.12 8.05
C LEU A 242 -1.46 -1.22 7.35
N ILE A 243 -0.38 -1.73 7.98
CA ILE A 243 0.48 -2.77 7.38
C ILE A 243 -0.34 -4.03 7.07
N VAL A 244 -1.18 -4.47 8.02
CA VAL A 244 -2.01 -5.67 7.83
C VAL A 244 -2.94 -5.49 6.64
N VAL A 245 -3.63 -4.35 6.53
CA VAL A 245 -4.58 -4.12 5.44
C VAL A 245 -3.87 -3.97 4.09
N SER A 246 -2.82 -3.16 4.00
CA SER A 246 -2.15 -2.89 2.73
C SER A 246 -1.46 -4.12 2.17
N VAL A 247 -0.72 -4.85 3.00
CA VAL A 247 0.00 -6.06 2.55
C VAL A 247 -0.99 -7.13 2.13
N THR A 248 -2.08 -7.33 2.89
CA THR A 248 -3.14 -8.26 2.50
C THR A 248 -3.75 -7.88 1.14
N MET A 249 -4.03 -6.60 0.92
CA MET A 249 -4.61 -6.12 -0.35
C MET A 249 -3.64 -6.26 -1.52
N ASP A 250 -2.35 -5.98 -1.31
CA ASP A 250 -1.31 -6.17 -2.33
C ASP A 250 -1.12 -7.66 -2.66
N THR A 251 -1.09 -8.53 -1.65
CA THR A 251 -1.02 -9.99 -1.87
C THR A 251 -2.23 -10.48 -2.65
N ILE A 252 -3.44 -10.04 -2.31
CA ILE A 252 -4.66 -10.41 -3.05
C ILE A 252 -4.58 -9.93 -4.51
N GLN A 253 -4.17 -8.68 -4.75
CA GLN A 253 -4.03 -8.12 -6.09
C GLN A 253 -3.02 -8.91 -6.94
N GLN A 254 -1.90 -9.34 -6.34
CA GLN A 254 -0.90 -10.12 -7.05
C GLN A 254 -1.31 -11.57 -7.29
N VAL A 255 -2.06 -12.18 -6.36
CA VAL A 255 -2.67 -13.49 -6.60
C VAL A 255 -3.66 -13.40 -7.77
N GLN A 256 -4.50 -12.37 -7.80
CA GLN A 256 -5.44 -12.15 -8.90
C GLN A 256 -4.74 -11.93 -10.24
N SER A 257 -3.64 -11.16 -10.29
CA SER A 257 -2.91 -10.93 -11.53
C SER A 257 -2.25 -12.22 -12.06
N HIS A 258 -1.70 -13.07 -11.19
CA HIS A 258 -1.18 -14.38 -11.58
C HIS A 258 -2.26 -15.34 -12.09
N LEU A 259 -3.42 -15.38 -11.43
CA LEU A 259 -4.54 -16.22 -11.86
C LEU A 259 -5.09 -15.79 -13.22
N LEU A 260 -5.19 -14.48 -13.47
CA LEU A 260 -5.61 -13.95 -14.77
C LEU A 260 -4.64 -14.35 -15.88
N ALA A 261 -3.33 -14.28 -15.64
CA ALA A 261 -2.31 -14.66 -16.62
C ALA A 261 -2.48 -16.12 -17.09
N HIS A 262 -2.70 -17.06 -16.16
CA HIS A 262 -2.94 -18.47 -16.52
C HIS A 262 -4.26 -18.70 -17.27
N GLN A 263 -5.31 -17.93 -16.97
CA GLN A 263 -6.57 -18.04 -17.71
C GLN A 263 -6.44 -17.55 -19.17
N TYR A 264 -5.53 -16.60 -19.44
CA TYR A 264 -5.23 -16.15 -20.80
C TYR A 264 -4.51 -17.21 -21.65
N GLU A 265 -3.56 -17.95 -21.08
CA GLU A 265 -2.87 -19.04 -21.78
C GLU A 265 -3.85 -20.13 -22.24
N GLY A 266 -4.76 -20.55 -21.35
CA GLY A 266 -5.78 -21.56 -21.66
C GLY A 266 -6.78 -21.12 -22.74
N LEU A 267 -7.09 -19.83 -22.87
CA LEU A 267 -7.95 -19.30 -23.92
C LEU A 267 -7.22 -19.18 -25.27
N LEU A 268 -5.93 -18.81 -25.25
CA LEU A 268 -5.10 -18.73 -26.46
C LEU A 268 -4.82 -20.12 -27.04
N GLU A 269 -4.49 -21.12 -26.22
CA GLU A 269 -4.26 -22.49 -26.66
C GLU A 269 -5.51 -23.11 -27.30
N LYS A 270 -6.69 -22.90 -26.68
CA LYS A 270 -7.98 -23.37 -27.20
C LYS A 270 -8.36 -22.71 -28.53
N SER A 271 -7.89 -21.48 -28.78
CA SER A 271 -8.09 -20.79 -30.07
C SER A 271 -7.17 -21.30 -31.18
N GLN A 272 -5.92 -21.68 -30.86
CA GLN A 272 -4.98 -22.23 -31.84
C GLN A 272 -5.37 -23.65 -32.29
N LEU A 273 -5.94 -24.46 -31.40
CA LEU A 273 -6.43 -25.81 -31.73
C LEU A 273 -7.58 -25.80 -32.77
N ARG A 274 -8.37 -24.73 -32.83
CA ARG A 274 -9.49 -24.58 -33.77
C ARG A 274 -9.06 -24.10 -35.18
N GLY A 275 -7.79 -23.68 -35.33
CA GLY A 275 -7.21 -23.25 -36.62
C GLY A 275 -6.59 -24.37 -37.45
N LYS A 276 -6.29 -25.54 -36.87
CA LYS A 276 -5.60 -26.64 -37.57
C LYS A 276 -6.52 -27.59 -38.36
N THR A 277 -7.85 -27.48 -38.25
CA THR A 277 -8.79 -28.46 -38.85
C THR A 277 -9.56 -27.92 -40.07
N LYS A 278 -8.96 -27.08 -40.92
CA LYS A 278 -9.66 -26.65 -42.16
C LYS A 278 -8.77 -26.50 -43.39
N LYS A 279 -8.16 -27.60 -43.84
CA LYS A 279 -7.65 -27.86 -45.22
C LYS A 279 -7.66 -29.39 -45.37
N ARG A 280 -8.34 -30.08 -46.29
CA ARG A 280 -8.84 -29.82 -47.65
C ARG A 280 -10.05 -30.75 -47.90
N ALA A 281 -11.14 -30.24 -48.46
CA ALA A 281 -12.03 -31.05 -49.29
C ALA A 281 -11.87 -30.54 -50.72
N ARG A 282 -11.07 -31.24 -51.54
CA ARG A 282 -11.02 -31.01 -52.99
C ARG A 282 -12.29 -31.63 -53.57
N GLY A 283 -13.08 -30.82 -54.29
CA GLY A 283 -14.33 -31.22 -54.93
C GLY A 283 -14.16 -32.32 -55.99
N PRO A 284 -15.26 -32.94 -56.42
CA PRO A 284 -15.22 -34.14 -57.25
C PRO A 284 -14.77 -33.82 -58.68
N ALA A 285 -13.86 -34.64 -59.21
CA ALA A 285 -13.53 -34.65 -60.62
C ALA A 285 -14.75 -35.07 -61.44
N ARG A 286 -15.15 -34.24 -62.41
CA ARG A 286 -16.06 -34.62 -63.49
C ARG A 286 -15.26 -34.77 -64.79
N ARG A 287 -15.68 -35.79 -65.54
CA ARG A 287 -15.13 -36.39 -66.77
C ARG A 287 -14.72 -35.39 -67.84
#